data_AF-A0A0F9RYN5-F1
#
_entry.id   AF-A0A0F9RYN5-F1
#
_cell.length_a   1.000
_cell.length_b   1.000
_cell.length_c   1.000
_cell.angle_alpha   90.00
_cell.angle_beta   90.00
_cell.angle_gamma   90.00
#
_symmetry.space_group_name_H-M   'P 1'
#
loop_
_entity.id
_entity.type
_entity.pdbx_description
1 polymer ?
#
loop_
_entity_poly.entity_id
_entity_poly.type
_entity_poly.pdbx_seq_one_letter_code
_entity_poly.pdbx_strand_id
1 'polypeptide(L)'
;MRHTEETKRKISVKLKGRKKSKETIKKMCLAQSGEKNPAYGSKYWLGRKHTPKAKEKMRLAKLGKKRKPHSKKTKLKMSKAVTEEMREGRSKFQIKRLKNKDFPFKNTKPERFVQSALGVNNIEYETHIPFKVGNRWHEVDVFIKPNIIIEVDGNYWHNRPEQKIRDKRIDKSLKKQGYKVMRIWEDDIVKTKDSLMAMIYAIQALKVQQDWKPHRQLLSKCVMVDEDWKVTTFDDHVLAIEEDGYGNEYLFCRACQVND
;
A
#
# COMPACT_ATOMS: atom_id res chain seq x y z
N MET A 1 4.94 -27.24 -56.53
CA MET A 1 6.42 -27.36 -56.44
C MET A 1 6.87 -27.20 -55.00
N ARG A 2 7.63 -28.16 -54.45
CA ARG A 2 8.28 -28.01 -53.12
C ARG A 2 9.71 -27.50 -53.33
N HIS A 3 10.07 -26.43 -52.64
CA HIS A 3 11.44 -25.91 -52.67
C HIS A 3 12.40 -26.87 -51.97
N THR A 4 13.63 -26.98 -52.50
CA THR A 4 14.73 -27.71 -51.87
C THR A 4 15.16 -27.03 -50.57
N GLU A 5 15.81 -27.77 -49.67
CA GLU A 5 16.28 -27.24 -48.38
C GLU A 5 17.27 -26.08 -48.55
N GLU A 6 18.09 -26.13 -49.60
CA GLU A 6 19.02 -25.06 -49.94
C GLU A 6 18.28 -23.77 -50.33
N THR A 7 17.24 -23.88 -51.16
CA THR A 7 16.39 -22.74 -51.54
C THR A 7 15.68 -22.15 -50.33
N LYS A 8 15.16 -22.98 -49.41
CA LYS A 8 14.54 -22.51 -48.15
C LYS A 8 15.53 -21.75 -47.28
N ARG A 9 16.78 -22.24 -47.17
CA ARG A 9 17.86 -21.56 -46.43
C ARG A 9 18.19 -20.20 -47.04
N LYS A 10 18.36 -20.11 -48.37
CA LYS A 10 18.64 -18.85 -49.08
C LYS A 10 17.53 -17.81 -48.86
N ILE A 11 16.27 -18.25 -48.94
CA ILE A 11 15.11 -17.38 -48.67
C ILE A 11 15.10 -16.91 -47.21
N SER A 12 15.36 -17.82 -46.25
CA SER A 12 15.38 -17.49 -44.82
C SER A 12 16.46 -16.45 -44.48
N VAL A 13 17.66 -16.58 -45.05
CA VAL A 13 18.76 -15.62 -44.82
C VAL A 13 18.37 -14.24 -45.36
N LYS A 14 17.83 -14.16 -46.58
CA LYS A 14 17.41 -12.91 -47.23
C LYS A 14 16.30 -12.16 -46.48
N LEU A 15 15.42 -12.89 -45.77
CA LEU A 15 14.31 -12.31 -45.02
C LEU A 15 14.67 -11.97 -43.55
N LYS A 16 15.78 -12.48 -43.04
CA LYS A 16 16.18 -12.31 -41.64
C LYS A 16 16.45 -10.83 -41.35
N GLY A 17 15.72 -10.26 -40.39
CA GLY A 17 15.91 -8.86 -39.95
C GLY A 17 15.19 -7.79 -40.79
N ARG A 18 14.62 -8.15 -41.95
CA ARG A 18 13.88 -7.18 -42.79
C ARG A 18 12.57 -6.77 -42.13
N LYS A 19 12.43 -5.49 -41.79
CA LYS A 19 11.18 -4.92 -41.26
C LYS A 19 10.22 -4.64 -42.41
N LYS A 20 8.97 -5.06 -42.24
CA LYS A 20 7.88 -4.72 -43.18
C LYS A 20 7.47 -3.26 -43.01
N SER A 21 6.95 -2.65 -44.08
CA SER A 21 6.41 -1.29 -44.00
C SER A 21 5.18 -1.25 -43.08
N LYS A 22 4.89 -0.07 -42.50
CA LYS A 22 3.71 0.13 -41.65
C LYS A 22 2.42 -0.22 -42.39
N GLU A 23 2.34 0.10 -43.67
CA GLU A 23 1.17 -0.18 -44.52
C GLU A 23 0.99 -1.68 -44.75
N THR A 24 2.06 -2.42 -45.08
CA THR A 24 2.00 -3.88 -45.24
C THR A 24 1.61 -4.56 -43.92
N ILE A 25 2.13 -4.08 -42.78
CA ILE A 25 1.75 -4.59 -41.46
C ILE A 25 0.25 -4.35 -41.21
N LYS A 26 -0.27 -3.16 -41.55
CA LYS A 26 -1.70 -2.83 -41.38
C LYS A 26 -2.59 -3.72 -42.25
N LYS A 27 -2.24 -3.94 -43.53
CA LYS A 27 -2.97 -4.83 -44.45
C LYS A 27 -2.99 -6.27 -43.93
N MET A 28 -1.85 -6.78 -43.47
CA MET A 28 -1.76 -8.12 -42.88
C MET A 28 -2.58 -8.25 -41.59
N CYS A 29 -2.54 -7.23 -40.73
CA CYS A 29 -3.31 -7.22 -39.48
C CYS A 29 -4.81 -7.30 -39.76
N LEU A 30 -5.31 -6.47 -40.69
CA LEU A 30 -6.72 -6.46 -41.10
C LEU A 30 -7.17 -7.78 -41.71
N ALA A 31 -6.31 -8.45 -42.50
CA ALA A 31 -6.63 -9.76 -43.06
C ALA A 31 -6.66 -10.89 -42.02
N GLN A 32 -5.95 -10.73 -40.90
CA GLN A 32 -5.84 -11.72 -39.83
C GLN A 32 -6.81 -11.48 -38.65
N SER A 33 -7.60 -10.40 -38.70
CA SER A 33 -8.50 -9.99 -37.62
C SER A 33 -9.94 -9.85 -38.10
N GLY A 34 -10.90 -10.05 -37.20
CA GLY A 34 -12.33 -9.89 -37.52
C GLY A 34 -12.82 -10.93 -38.53
N GLU A 35 -13.99 -10.67 -39.09
CA GLU A 35 -14.73 -11.59 -39.98
C GLU A 35 -13.94 -12.04 -41.22
N LYS A 36 -12.90 -11.29 -41.61
CA LYS A 36 -12.03 -11.63 -42.74
C LYS A 36 -11.07 -12.78 -42.45
N ASN A 37 -10.83 -13.09 -41.17
CA ASN A 37 -10.05 -14.26 -40.81
C ASN A 37 -10.97 -15.50 -40.82
N PRO A 38 -10.67 -16.55 -41.61
CA PRO A 38 -11.47 -17.77 -41.67
C PRO A 38 -11.68 -18.49 -40.32
N ALA A 39 -10.83 -18.20 -39.33
CA ALA A 39 -10.96 -18.73 -37.97
C ALA A 39 -11.78 -17.84 -37.02
N TYR A 40 -12.17 -16.63 -37.44
CA TYR A 40 -12.95 -15.71 -36.62
C TYR A 40 -14.40 -16.22 -36.49
N GLY A 41 -14.91 -16.28 -35.26
CA GLY A 41 -16.25 -16.82 -34.99
C GLY A 41 -16.38 -18.34 -35.14
N SER A 42 -15.30 -19.06 -35.47
CA SER A 42 -15.36 -20.50 -35.68
C SER A 42 -15.67 -21.26 -34.38
N LYS A 43 -16.87 -21.86 -34.33
CA LYS A 43 -17.32 -22.76 -33.23
C LYS A 43 -16.36 -23.94 -33.03
N TYR A 44 -15.69 -24.41 -34.08
CA TYR A 44 -14.78 -25.55 -34.02
C TYR A 44 -13.55 -25.30 -33.14
N TRP A 45 -13.05 -24.05 -33.10
CA TRP A 45 -11.91 -23.66 -32.28
C TRP A 45 -12.33 -23.20 -30.88
N LEU A 46 -13.59 -22.84 -30.69
CA LEU A 46 -14.15 -22.44 -29.40
C LEU A 46 -14.12 -23.63 -28.41
N GLY A 47 -13.49 -23.45 -27.25
CA GLY A 47 -13.47 -24.46 -26.18
C GLY A 47 -12.47 -25.62 -26.35
N ARG A 48 -11.77 -25.73 -27.49
CA ARG A 48 -10.71 -26.73 -27.66
C ARG A 48 -9.54 -26.49 -26.71
N LYS A 49 -9.31 -27.43 -25.81
CA LYS A 49 -8.16 -27.43 -24.91
C LYS A 49 -6.94 -28.02 -25.64
N HIS A 50 -5.76 -27.43 -25.41
CA HIS A 50 -4.52 -28.05 -25.86
C HIS A 50 -4.37 -29.46 -25.30
N THR A 51 -3.83 -30.37 -26.11
CA THR A 51 -3.49 -31.72 -25.66
C THR A 51 -2.46 -31.67 -24.52
N PRO A 52 -2.42 -32.65 -23.61
CA PRO A 52 -1.45 -32.69 -22.53
C PRO A 52 -0.01 -32.54 -23.03
N LYS A 53 0.35 -33.22 -24.12
CA LYS A 53 1.67 -33.10 -24.77
C LYS A 53 1.98 -31.68 -25.26
N ALA A 54 1.00 -30.98 -25.83
CA ALA A 54 1.16 -29.59 -26.27
C ALA A 54 1.29 -28.63 -25.07
N LYS A 55 0.52 -28.85 -23.99
CA LYS A 55 0.65 -28.10 -22.74
C LYS A 55 2.02 -28.27 -22.12
N GLU A 56 2.52 -29.51 -22.07
CA GLU A 56 3.83 -29.82 -21.51
C GLU A 56 4.96 -29.20 -22.34
N LYS A 57 4.87 -29.26 -23.67
CA LYS A 57 5.83 -28.58 -24.56
C LYS A 57 5.85 -27.07 -24.32
N MET A 58 4.68 -26.44 -24.14
CA MET A 58 4.60 -25.01 -23.82
C MET A 58 5.13 -24.69 -22.41
N ARG A 59 4.94 -25.58 -21.44
CA ARG A 59 5.49 -25.47 -20.08
C ARG A 59 7.01 -25.50 -20.11
N LEU A 60 7.60 -26.54 -20.71
CA LEU A 60 9.04 -26.72 -20.86
C LEU A 60 9.68 -25.54 -21.59
N ALA A 61 9.02 -25.02 -22.64
CA ALA A 61 9.53 -23.85 -23.37
C ALA A 61 9.56 -22.55 -22.54
N LYS A 62 8.80 -22.46 -21.44
CA LYS A 62 8.71 -21.29 -20.55
C LYS A 62 9.44 -21.49 -19.23
N LEU A 63 9.71 -22.73 -18.83
CA LEU A 63 10.39 -23.05 -17.59
C LEU A 63 11.77 -22.36 -17.54
N GLY A 64 12.08 -21.73 -16.40
CA GLY A 64 13.34 -21.01 -16.19
C GLY A 64 13.47 -19.65 -16.91
N LYS A 65 12.56 -19.29 -17.83
CA LYS A 65 12.65 -18.02 -18.55
C LYS A 65 12.05 -16.87 -17.73
N LYS A 66 12.91 -16.00 -17.19
CA LYS A 66 12.48 -14.75 -16.54
C LYS A 66 11.93 -13.77 -17.58
N ARG A 67 10.70 -13.28 -17.38
CA ARG A 67 10.13 -12.20 -18.19
C ARG A 67 10.91 -10.91 -17.91
N LYS A 68 11.41 -10.26 -18.96
CA LYS A 68 11.99 -8.92 -18.84
C LYS A 68 10.91 -7.91 -18.43
N PRO A 69 11.25 -6.92 -17.58
CA PRO A 69 10.32 -5.85 -17.24
C PRO A 69 9.92 -5.08 -18.50
N HIS A 70 8.65 -4.66 -18.55
CA HIS A 70 8.14 -3.86 -19.66
C HIS A 70 8.85 -2.49 -19.74
N SER A 71 9.06 -2.00 -20.97
CA SER A 71 9.59 -0.65 -21.21
C SER A 71 8.68 0.42 -20.61
N LYS A 72 9.23 1.60 -20.26
CA LYS A 72 8.44 2.75 -19.76
C LYS A 72 7.28 3.10 -20.71
N LYS A 73 7.54 3.11 -22.03
CA LYS A 73 6.53 3.36 -23.07
C LYS A 73 5.41 2.33 -23.06
N THR A 74 5.74 1.05 -22.89
CA THR A 74 4.75 -0.02 -22.78
C THR A 74 3.92 0.12 -21.50
N LYS A 75 4.56 0.39 -20.36
CA LYS A 75 3.87 0.64 -19.08
C LYS A 75 2.89 1.81 -19.19
N LEU A 76 3.29 2.91 -19.85
CA LEU A 76 2.41 4.06 -20.07
C LEU A 76 1.20 3.71 -20.95
N LYS A 77 1.42 2.98 -22.06
CA LYS A 77 0.31 2.51 -22.91
C LYS A 77 -0.67 1.63 -22.13
N MET A 78 -0.15 0.70 -21.33
CA MET A 78 -0.97 -0.15 -20.48
C MET A 78 -1.76 0.67 -19.46
N SER A 79 -1.15 1.69 -18.85
CA SER A 79 -1.82 2.58 -17.91
C SER A 79 -2.94 3.39 -18.57
N LYS A 80 -2.71 3.91 -19.79
CA LYS A 80 -3.71 4.67 -20.55
C LYS A 80 -4.88 3.81 -21.03
N ALA A 81 -4.66 2.51 -21.25
CA ALA A 81 -5.70 1.58 -21.65
C ALA A 81 -6.65 1.17 -20.51
N VAL A 82 -6.35 1.53 -19.25
CA VAL A 82 -7.24 1.24 -18.11
C VAL A 82 -8.32 2.31 -18.03
N THR A 83 -9.55 1.94 -18.38
CA THR A 83 -10.76 2.77 -18.24
C THR A 83 -11.22 2.87 -16.78
N GLU A 84 -12.09 3.83 -16.48
CA GLU A 84 -12.61 4.01 -15.11
C GLU A 84 -13.49 2.83 -14.68
N GLU A 85 -14.36 2.34 -15.56
CA GLU A 85 -15.18 1.15 -15.32
C GLU A 85 -14.33 -0.07 -14.92
N MET A 86 -13.17 -0.27 -15.59
CA MET A 86 -12.24 -1.34 -15.22
C MET A 86 -11.60 -1.13 -13.84
N ARG A 87 -11.41 0.13 -13.40
CA ARG A 87 -10.89 0.44 -12.05
C ARG A 87 -11.95 0.19 -11.01
N GLU A 88 -13.18 0.62 -11.25
CA GLU A 88 -14.32 0.37 -10.37
C GLU A 88 -14.59 -1.13 -10.24
N GLY A 89 -14.57 -1.87 -11.35
CA GLY A 89 -14.67 -3.33 -11.34
C GLY A 89 -13.61 -3.95 -10.43
N ARG A 90 -12.33 -3.59 -10.60
CA ARG A 90 -11.23 -4.06 -9.73
C ARG A 90 -11.44 -3.68 -8.26
N SER A 91 -11.91 -2.47 -8.00
CA SER A 91 -12.23 -1.96 -6.66
C SER A 91 -13.33 -2.80 -6.00
N LYS A 92 -14.42 -3.09 -6.73
CA LYS A 92 -15.51 -3.95 -6.27
C LYS A 92 -15.03 -5.38 -5.96
N PHE A 93 -14.19 -5.96 -6.83
CA PHE A 93 -13.58 -7.28 -6.57
C PHE A 93 -12.69 -7.28 -5.34
N GLN A 94 -11.92 -6.20 -5.11
CA GLN A 94 -11.08 -6.06 -3.93
C GLN A 94 -11.94 -6.04 -2.65
N ILE A 95 -12.99 -5.20 -2.60
CA ILE A 95 -13.93 -5.15 -1.47
C ILE A 95 -14.57 -6.51 -1.23
N LYS A 96 -15.02 -7.20 -2.28
CA LYS A 96 -15.62 -8.54 -2.16
C LYS A 96 -14.66 -9.53 -1.52
N ARG A 97 -13.37 -9.47 -1.86
CA ARG A 97 -12.34 -10.34 -1.27
C ARG A 97 -12.12 -10.02 0.21
N LEU A 98 -12.04 -8.75 0.57
CA LEU A 98 -11.88 -8.31 1.97
C LEU A 98 -13.07 -8.71 2.85
N LYS A 99 -14.28 -8.68 2.29
CA LYS A 99 -15.49 -9.14 2.98
C LYS A 99 -15.64 -10.66 3.04
N ASN A 100 -14.86 -11.42 2.26
CA ASN A 100 -15.02 -12.86 2.23
C ASN A 100 -14.40 -13.50 3.48
N LYS A 101 -15.25 -14.05 4.34
CA LYS A 101 -14.87 -14.71 5.61
C LYS A 101 -14.46 -16.18 5.45
N ASP A 102 -14.61 -16.77 4.26
CA ASP A 102 -14.29 -18.18 3.99
C ASP A 102 -12.81 -18.54 4.27
N PHE A 103 -11.93 -17.54 4.26
CA PHE A 103 -10.55 -17.66 4.69
C PHE A 103 -10.26 -16.59 5.76
N PRO A 104 -10.48 -16.89 7.05
CA PRO A 104 -10.20 -15.92 8.11
C PRO A 104 -8.70 -15.63 8.11
N PHE A 105 -8.35 -14.35 7.98
CA PHE A 105 -6.97 -13.89 8.11
C PHE A 105 -6.50 -14.16 9.55
N LYS A 106 -5.32 -14.74 9.70
CA LYS A 106 -4.72 -14.97 11.03
C LYS A 106 -3.87 -13.75 11.38
N ASN A 107 -4.25 -13.03 12.43
CA ASN A 107 -3.44 -11.91 12.95
C ASN A 107 -2.01 -12.39 13.22
N THR A 108 -1.04 -11.59 12.76
CA THR A 108 0.37 -11.85 13.01
C THR A 108 0.69 -11.72 14.50
N LYS A 109 1.83 -12.28 14.95
CA LYS A 109 2.28 -12.16 16.34
C LYS A 109 2.38 -10.71 16.81
N PRO A 110 3.04 -9.79 16.09
CA PRO A 110 3.12 -8.39 16.51
C PRO A 110 1.76 -7.68 16.52
N GLU A 111 0.85 -7.95 15.57
CA GLU A 111 -0.53 -7.42 15.61
C GLU A 111 -1.26 -7.83 16.89
N ARG A 112 -1.18 -9.11 17.29
CA ARG A 112 -1.80 -9.59 18.53
C ARG A 112 -1.25 -8.87 19.75
N PHE A 113 0.05 -8.58 19.75
CA PHE A 113 0.68 -7.90 20.88
C PHE A 113 0.19 -6.45 21.02
N VAL A 114 0.07 -5.72 19.91
CA VAL A 114 -0.53 -4.38 19.88
C VAL A 114 -1.99 -4.44 20.34
N GLN A 115 -2.78 -5.39 19.83
CA GLN A 115 -4.17 -5.59 20.23
C GLN A 115 -4.32 -5.90 21.72
N SER A 116 -3.47 -6.77 22.27
CA SER A 116 -3.46 -7.06 23.71
C SER A 116 -3.10 -5.82 24.54
N ALA A 117 -2.11 -5.02 24.12
CA ALA A 117 -1.74 -3.80 24.82
C ALA A 117 -2.88 -2.77 24.80
N LEU A 118 -3.57 -2.60 23.68
CA LEU A 118 -4.75 -1.73 23.59
C LEU A 118 -5.89 -2.23 24.51
N GLY A 119 -6.13 -3.55 24.54
CA GLY A 119 -7.14 -4.16 25.39
C GLY A 119 -6.86 -3.99 26.89
N VAL A 120 -5.61 -4.19 27.33
CA VAL A 120 -5.21 -3.96 28.74
C VAL A 120 -5.40 -2.50 29.15
N ASN A 121 -5.19 -1.57 28.22
CA ASN A 121 -5.39 -0.13 28.44
C ASN A 121 -6.83 0.33 28.22
N ASN A 122 -7.78 -0.59 28.01
CA ASN A 122 -9.19 -0.31 27.76
C ASN A 122 -9.43 0.67 26.60
N ILE A 123 -8.62 0.57 25.54
CA ILE A 123 -8.73 1.40 24.35
C ILE A 123 -9.56 0.64 23.32
N GLU A 124 -10.73 1.16 22.97
CA GLU A 124 -11.54 0.61 21.89
C GLU A 124 -10.87 0.78 20.52
N TYR A 125 -10.86 -0.29 19.72
CA TYR A 125 -10.29 -0.31 18.39
C TYR A 125 -11.06 -1.24 17.45
N GLU A 126 -10.91 -0.98 16.14
CA GLU A 126 -11.40 -1.83 15.06
C GLU A 126 -10.21 -2.29 14.22
N THR A 127 -10.20 -3.53 13.72
CA THR A 127 -9.07 -4.09 12.97
C THR A 127 -9.43 -4.35 11.52
N HIS A 128 -8.42 -4.36 10.64
CA HIS A 128 -8.55 -4.83 9.24
C HIS A 128 -9.61 -4.04 8.46
N ILE A 129 -9.63 -2.72 8.64
CA ILE A 129 -10.61 -1.84 7.98
C ILE A 129 -10.08 -1.37 6.63
N PRO A 130 -10.87 -1.51 5.56
CA PRO A 130 -10.50 -0.98 4.25
C PRO A 130 -10.70 0.54 4.16
N PHE A 131 -9.61 1.28 3.94
CA PHE A 131 -9.60 2.70 3.59
C PHE A 131 -9.30 2.90 2.10
N LYS A 132 -9.95 3.91 1.50
CA LYS A 132 -9.72 4.24 0.09
C LYS A 132 -8.48 5.12 -0.07
N VAL A 133 -7.44 4.60 -0.70
CA VAL A 133 -6.16 5.28 -0.96
C VAL A 133 -5.97 5.42 -2.47
N GLY A 134 -6.36 6.58 -2.99
CA GLY A 134 -6.45 6.82 -4.44
C GLY A 134 -7.44 5.86 -5.10
N ASN A 135 -6.93 5.02 -6.01
CA ASN A 135 -7.76 4.06 -6.78
C ASN A 135 -7.70 2.63 -6.22
N ARG A 136 -7.22 2.45 -4.99
CA ARG A 136 -7.09 1.14 -4.34
C ARG A 136 -7.62 1.22 -2.92
N TRP A 137 -8.08 0.08 -2.43
CA TRP A 137 -8.34 -0.09 -1.01
C TRP A 137 -7.05 -0.55 -0.31
N HIS A 138 -6.77 0.07 0.82
CA HIS A 138 -5.71 -0.27 1.75
C HIS A 138 -6.37 -0.75 3.04
N GLU A 139 -5.96 -1.90 3.53
CA GLU A 139 -6.49 -2.48 4.77
C GLU A 139 -5.54 -2.07 5.88
N VAL A 140 -6.08 -1.36 6.86
CA VAL A 140 -5.32 -0.86 8.02
C VAL A 140 -5.40 -1.90 9.13
N ASP A 141 -4.28 -2.14 9.80
CA ASP A 141 -4.18 -3.15 10.87
C ASP A 141 -5.08 -2.80 12.06
N VAL A 142 -4.97 -1.57 12.57
CA VAL A 142 -5.75 -1.07 13.71
C VAL A 142 -6.23 0.36 13.46
N PHE A 143 -7.53 0.59 13.66
CA PHE A 143 -8.17 1.89 13.62
C PHE A 143 -8.79 2.21 14.98
N ILE A 144 -8.46 3.38 15.52
CA ILE A 144 -9.00 3.91 16.77
C ILE A 144 -9.76 5.18 16.43
N LYS A 145 -11.06 5.19 16.74
CA LYS A 145 -11.91 6.36 16.55
C LYS A 145 -11.40 7.54 17.40
N PRO A 146 -11.53 8.78 16.91
CA PRO A 146 -12.15 9.17 15.64
C PRO A 146 -11.22 9.13 14.42
N ASN A 147 -9.90 9.24 14.58
CA ASN A 147 -8.98 9.44 13.46
C ASN A 147 -7.55 8.88 13.64
N ILE A 148 -7.33 7.92 14.53
CA ILE A 148 -6.01 7.33 14.76
C ILE A 148 -5.90 5.99 14.01
N ILE A 149 -4.81 5.81 13.28
CA ILE A 149 -4.47 4.60 12.53
C ILE A 149 -3.13 4.09 13.03
N ILE A 150 -3.05 2.78 13.30
CA ILE A 150 -1.81 2.10 13.66
C ILE A 150 -1.53 1.01 12.62
N GLU A 151 -0.31 1.00 12.11
CA GLU A 151 0.20 0.01 11.17
C GLU A 151 1.36 -0.76 11.82
N VAL A 152 1.39 -2.08 11.63
CA VAL A 152 2.35 -2.99 12.26
C VAL A 152 3.24 -3.63 11.19
N ASP A 153 4.47 -3.14 11.10
CA ASP A 153 5.40 -3.53 10.04
C ASP A 153 6.31 -4.70 10.41
N GLY A 154 6.25 -5.76 9.59
CA GLY A 154 7.23 -6.84 9.63
C GLY A 154 8.54 -6.48 8.93
N ASN A 155 9.67 -6.64 9.61
CA ASN A 155 11.00 -6.23 9.10
C ASN A 155 11.36 -6.81 7.73
N TYR A 156 11.02 -8.09 7.50
CA TYR A 156 11.38 -8.78 6.26
C TYR A 156 10.65 -8.23 5.02
N TRP A 157 9.40 -7.78 5.16
CA TRP A 157 8.57 -7.34 4.06
C TRP A 157 8.72 -5.84 3.78
N HIS A 158 8.80 -5.03 4.84
CA HIS A 158 8.81 -3.57 4.74
C HIS A 158 10.18 -2.94 4.53
N ASN A 159 11.27 -3.72 4.65
CA ASN A 159 12.62 -3.21 4.36
C ASN A 159 12.93 -3.05 2.87
N ARG A 160 12.08 -3.55 1.96
CA ARG A 160 12.30 -3.46 0.52
C ARG A 160 12.08 -2.03 0.02
N PRO A 161 12.96 -1.46 -0.83
CA PRO A 161 12.83 -0.05 -1.28
C PRO A 161 11.49 0.26 -1.94
N GLU A 162 10.98 -0.66 -2.76
CA GLU A 162 9.69 -0.52 -3.43
C GLU A 162 8.52 -0.46 -2.45
N GLN A 163 8.63 -1.18 -1.33
CA GLN A 163 7.63 -1.22 -0.28
C GLN A 163 7.67 0.07 0.54
N LYS A 164 8.86 0.54 0.94
CA LYS A 164 9.03 1.85 1.61
C LYS A 164 8.43 3.02 0.82
N ILE A 165 8.61 3.02 -0.51
CA ILE A 165 8.02 4.04 -1.38
C ILE A 165 6.48 3.95 -1.38
N ARG A 166 5.93 2.73 -1.35
CA ARG A 166 4.50 2.50 -1.33
C ARG A 166 3.90 2.94 0.02
N ASP A 167 4.50 2.53 1.12
CA ASP A 167 4.02 2.82 2.48
C ASP A 167 4.00 4.34 2.70
N LYS A 168 5.07 5.06 2.31
CA LYS A 168 5.08 6.54 2.32
C LYS A 168 3.95 7.19 1.54
N ARG A 169 3.52 6.60 0.41
CA ARG A 169 2.39 7.13 -0.37
C ARG A 169 1.05 6.88 0.30
N ILE A 170 0.91 5.72 0.95
CA ILE A 170 -0.28 5.36 1.71
C ILE A 170 -0.41 6.30 2.91
N ASP A 171 0.66 6.42 3.70
CA ASP A 171 0.71 7.31 4.86
C ASP A 171 0.38 8.75 4.48
N LYS A 172 0.98 9.27 3.40
CA LYS A 172 0.66 10.61 2.89
C LYS A 172 -0.81 10.77 2.50
N SER A 173 -1.41 9.75 1.91
CA SER A 173 -2.82 9.79 1.52
C SER A 173 -3.75 9.76 2.73
N LEU A 174 -3.45 8.92 3.73
CA LEU A 174 -4.23 8.82 4.96
C LEU A 174 -4.11 10.10 5.81
N LYS A 175 -2.89 10.64 5.94
CA LYS A 175 -2.65 11.94 6.59
C LYS A 175 -3.42 13.07 5.89
N LYS A 176 -3.44 13.10 4.56
CA LYS A 176 -4.23 14.07 3.78
C LYS A 176 -5.74 13.94 4.03
N GLN A 177 -6.22 12.76 4.40
CA GLN A 177 -7.63 12.53 4.77
C GLN A 177 -7.93 12.91 6.24
N GLY A 178 -6.95 13.39 7.01
CA GLY A 178 -7.13 13.82 8.39
C GLY A 178 -6.82 12.75 9.45
N TYR A 179 -6.29 11.60 9.03
CA TYR A 179 -5.90 10.53 9.96
C TYR A 179 -4.49 10.74 10.52
N LYS A 180 -4.34 10.49 11.82
CA LYS A 180 -3.04 10.39 12.49
C LYS A 180 -2.52 8.97 12.32
N VAL A 181 -1.52 8.80 11.46
CA VAL A 181 -0.95 7.48 11.13
C VAL A 181 0.31 7.25 11.96
N MET A 182 0.27 6.24 12.82
CA MET A 182 1.39 5.72 13.60
C MET A 182 1.82 4.38 13.03
N ARG A 183 3.12 4.11 12.98
CA ARG A 183 3.67 2.85 12.45
C ARG A 183 4.67 2.30 13.44
N ILE A 184 4.54 1.03 13.79
CA ILE A 184 5.42 0.32 14.72
C ILE A 184 6.05 -0.88 14.05
N TRP A 185 7.36 -1.04 14.22
CA TRP A 185 8.08 -2.18 13.67
C TRP A 185 7.99 -3.37 14.62
N GLU A 186 7.93 -4.57 14.05
CA GLU A 186 7.99 -5.83 14.79
C GLU A 186 9.22 -5.90 15.70
N ASP A 187 10.36 -5.39 15.23
CA ASP A 187 11.60 -5.39 16.01
C ASP A 187 11.47 -4.50 17.26
N ASP A 188 10.84 -3.34 17.14
CA ASP A 188 10.64 -2.43 18.26
C ASP A 188 9.73 -3.09 19.30
N ILE A 189 8.68 -3.80 18.88
CA ILE A 189 7.78 -4.54 19.76
C ILE A 189 8.51 -5.65 20.52
N VAL A 190 9.31 -6.44 19.81
CA VAL A 190 9.94 -7.66 20.35
C VAL A 190 11.17 -7.33 21.20
N LYS A 191 11.94 -6.30 20.83
CA LYS A 191 13.20 -5.94 21.49
C LYS A 191 13.00 -5.01 22.68
N THR A 192 12.16 -3.99 22.55
CA THR A 192 12.00 -2.93 23.55
C THR A 192 10.53 -2.54 23.65
N LYS A 193 9.82 -3.05 24.65
CA LYS A 193 8.39 -2.74 24.86
C LYS A 193 8.11 -1.22 24.99
N ASP A 194 9.15 -0.42 25.21
CA ASP A 194 9.12 1.04 25.30
C ASP A 194 8.44 1.71 24.11
N SER A 195 8.71 1.29 22.87
CA SER A 195 8.07 1.88 21.69
C SER A 195 6.57 1.63 21.65
N LEU A 196 6.14 0.46 22.13
CA LEU A 196 4.72 0.15 22.27
C LEU A 196 4.09 0.99 23.38
N MET A 197 4.76 1.10 24.53
CA MET A 197 4.26 1.94 25.64
C MET A 197 4.16 3.41 25.24
N ALA A 198 5.18 3.94 24.56
CA ALA A 198 5.18 5.30 24.02
C ALA A 198 4.01 5.52 23.04
N MET A 199 3.71 4.55 22.19
CA MET A 199 2.54 4.60 21.32
C MET A 199 1.24 4.65 22.12
N ILE A 200 1.08 3.80 23.14
CA ILE A 200 -0.11 3.81 24.00
C ILE A 200 -0.27 5.17 24.69
N TYR A 201 0.80 5.71 25.27
CA TYR A 201 0.78 7.03 25.90
C TYR A 201 0.44 8.15 24.92
N ALA A 202 0.98 8.09 23.70
CA ALA A 202 0.62 9.03 22.65
C ALA A 202 -0.87 8.95 22.29
N ILE A 203 -1.44 7.75 22.16
CA ILE A 203 -2.88 7.58 21.90
C ILE A 203 -3.72 8.17 23.02
N GLN A 204 -3.36 7.91 24.28
CA GLN A 204 -4.06 8.45 25.45
C GLN A 204 -3.99 9.99 25.46
N ALA A 205 -2.82 10.58 25.25
CA ALA A 205 -2.65 12.03 25.18
C ALA A 205 -3.48 12.66 24.05
N LEU A 206 -3.53 12.01 22.88
CA LEU A 206 -4.32 12.47 21.74
C LEU A 206 -5.83 12.42 22.00
N LYS A 207 -6.30 11.41 22.75
CA LYS A 207 -7.71 11.34 23.17
C LYS A 207 -8.05 12.46 24.15
N VAL A 208 -7.17 12.73 25.12
CA VAL A 208 -7.33 13.87 26.07
C VAL A 208 -7.44 15.21 25.32
N GLN A 209 -6.62 15.43 24.29
CA GLN A 209 -6.70 16.64 23.46
C GLN A 209 -8.02 16.76 22.67
N GLN A 210 -8.64 15.63 22.30
CA GLN A 210 -9.90 15.60 21.56
C GLN A 210 -11.12 15.81 22.48
N ASP A 211 -11.00 15.40 23.74
CA ASP A 211 -12.02 15.61 24.77
C ASP A 211 -11.87 16.96 25.49
N TRP A 212 -10.89 17.79 25.11
CA TRP A 212 -10.67 19.12 25.66
C TRP A 212 -11.86 20.05 25.38
N LYS A 213 -12.79 20.09 26.33
CA LYS A 213 -13.65 21.24 26.60
C LYS A 213 -12.87 22.17 27.54
N PRO A 214 -12.97 23.50 27.40
CA PRO A 214 -12.23 24.43 28.24
C PRO A 214 -12.76 24.36 29.68
N HIS A 215 -12.23 23.43 30.46
CA HIS A 215 -12.38 23.40 31.91
C HIS A 215 -11.05 22.97 32.51
N ARG A 216 -10.27 24.00 32.87
CA ARG A 216 -9.41 24.11 34.04
C ARG A 216 -9.20 22.79 34.81
N GLN A 217 -8.12 22.06 34.54
CA GLN A 217 -7.24 21.44 35.57
C GLN A 217 -6.05 20.66 34.98
N LEU A 218 -4.86 21.18 35.32
CA LEU A 218 -3.54 20.56 35.58
C LEU A 218 -3.21 19.18 34.95
N LEU A 219 -2.25 19.17 34.01
CA LEU A 219 -1.48 17.98 33.61
C LEU A 219 -0.05 18.09 34.14
N SER A 220 0.37 17.11 34.93
CA SER A 220 1.65 17.05 35.64
C SER A 220 2.78 16.34 34.88
N LYS A 221 2.74 16.26 33.55
CA LYS A 221 3.88 15.79 32.72
C LYS A 221 3.69 16.19 31.25
N CYS A 222 4.61 17.00 30.71
CA CYS A 222 4.60 17.43 29.31
C CYS A 222 5.41 16.46 28.45
N VAL A 223 4.79 15.89 27.42
CA VAL A 223 5.46 15.11 26.37
C VAL A 223 5.41 15.96 25.10
N MET A 224 6.59 16.33 24.58
CA MET A 224 6.68 17.07 23.31
C MET A 224 6.79 16.08 22.16
N VAL A 225 5.93 16.24 21.16
CA VAL A 225 5.94 15.48 19.90
C VAL A 225 6.23 16.47 18.79
N ASP A 226 7.34 16.30 18.08
CA ASP A 226 7.69 17.17 16.95
C ASP A 226 6.80 16.90 15.72
N GLU A 227 6.94 17.71 14.67
CA GLU A 227 6.18 17.57 13.41
C GLU A 227 6.44 16.21 12.69
N ASP A 228 7.53 15.53 13.07
CA ASP A 228 7.97 14.22 12.59
C ASP A 228 7.62 13.06 13.55
N TRP A 229 6.86 13.32 14.63
CA TRP A 229 6.45 12.36 15.66
C TRP A 229 7.59 11.75 16.48
N LYS A 230 8.74 12.42 16.58
CA LYS A 230 9.73 12.07 17.60
C LYS A 230 9.23 12.57 18.94
N VAL A 231 9.32 11.67 19.91
CA VAL A 231 8.92 11.91 21.29
C VAL A 231 10.19 12.13 22.10
N THR A 232 10.30 13.32 22.71
CA THR A 232 11.36 13.63 23.68
C THR A 232 10.70 13.85 25.04
N THR A 233 11.13 13.07 26.03
CA THR A 233 10.75 13.23 27.43
C THR A 233 11.76 14.12 28.11
N PHE A 234 11.31 15.17 28.81
CA PHE A 234 12.15 15.94 29.70
C PHE A 234 11.81 15.54 31.14
N ASP A 235 12.81 15.11 31.89
CA ASP A 235 12.73 14.98 33.33
C ASP A 235 13.08 16.35 33.94
N ASP A 236 12.14 16.88 34.72
CA ASP A 236 12.20 18.11 35.52
C ASP A 236 12.25 19.44 34.77
N HIS A 237 11.22 20.30 34.96
CA HIS A 237 11.37 21.69 35.40
C HIS A 237 10.01 22.36 35.72
N VAL A 238 10.04 23.14 36.80
CA VAL A 238 8.98 23.82 37.56
C VAL A 238 8.08 24.74 36.72
N LEU A 239 6.76 24.61 36.86
CA LEU A 239 5.76 25.59 36.41
C LEU A 239 5.69 26.73 37.44
N ALA A 240 6.03 27.97 37.04
CA ALA A 240 5.73 29.14 37.84
C ALA A 240 4.33 29.66 37.50
N ILE A 241 3.58 30.07 38.53
CA ILE A 241 2.29 30.75 38.41
C ILE A 241 2.57 32.24 38.60
N GLU A 242 2.19 33.06 37.62
CA GLU A 242 2.14 34.52 37.77
C GLU A 242 0.69 34.98 37.57
N GLU A 243 0.25 35.91 38.42
CA GLU A 243 -1.01 36.64 38.27
C GLU A 243 -0.76 37.93 37.47
N ASP A 244 -1.57 38.19 36.44
CA ASP A 244 -1.58 39.52 35.85
C ASP A 244 -2.23 40.54 36.80
N GLY A 245 -1.99 41.83 36.57
CA GLY A 245 -2.59 42.94 37.33
C GLY A 245 -4.13 43.04 37.24
N TYR A 246 -4.79 42.03 36.65
CA TYR A 246 -6.24 41.85 36.57
C TYR A 246 -6.72 40.56 37.28
N GLY A 247 -5.82 39.84 37.97
CA GLY A 247 -6.13 38.65 38.76
C GLY A 247 -6.26 37.34 37.96
N ASN A 248 -5.71 37.27 36.74
CA ASN A 248 -5.66 36.03 35.98
C ASN A 248 -4.33 35.31 36.22
N GLU A 249 -4.41 34.06 36.70
CA GLU A 249 -3.26 33.17 36.88
C GLU A 249 -2.86 32.48 35.56
N TYR A 250 -1.59 32.61 35.16
CA TYR A 250 -1.04 31.92 33.99
C TYR A 250 0.04 30.90 34.39
N LEU A 251 0.01 29.74 33.74
CA LEU A 251 1.05 28.71 33.85
C LEU A 251 2.10 28.94 32.75
N PHE A 252 3.29 29.37 33.13
CA PHE A 252 4.41 29.57 32.19
C PHE A 252 5.38 28.39 32.23
N CYS A 253 5.66 27.79 31.06
CA CYS A 253 6.80 26.89 30.87
C CYS A 253 8.04 27.72 30.50
N ARG A 254 8.99 27.86 31.44
CA ARG A 254 10.22 28.66 31.25
C ARG A 254 11.18 28.11 30.18
N ALA A 255 10.95 26.88 29.69
CA ALA A 255 11.82 26.24 28.69
C ALA A 255 11.60 26.72 27.25
N CYS A 256 10.52 27.48 26.97
CA CYS A 256 10.22 27.98 25.62
C CYS A 256 10.84 29.37 25.29
N GLN A 257 11.77 29.88 26.10
CA GLN A 257 12.53 31.10 25.79
C GLN A 257 14.00 30.80 25.47
N VAL A 258 14.27 30.16 24.33
CA VAL A 258 15.59 30.15 23.64
C VAL A 258 15.31 29.70 22.20
N ASN A 259 15.51 30.41 21.09
CA ASN A 259 16.04 31.73 20.74
C ASN A 259 15.38 32.15 19.39
N ASP A 260 15.12 33.45 19.25
CA ASP A 260 14.92 34.29 18.04
C ASP A 260 14.39 33.68 16.72
#